data_AF-A0A9D1ATA8-F1
#
_entry.id   AF-A0A9D1ATA8-F1
#
_cell.length_a   1.000
_cell.length_b   1.000
_cell.length_c   1.000
_cell.angle_alpha   90.00
_cell.angle_beta   90.00
_cell.angle_gamma   90.00
#
_symmetry.space_group_name_H-M   'P 1'
#
loop_
_entity.id
_entity.type
_entity.pdbx_description
1 polymer ?
#
loop_
_entity_poly.entity_id
_entity_poly.type
_entity_poly.pdbx_seq_one_letter_code
_entity_poly.pdbx_strand_id
1 'polypeptide(L)'
;MGRVTLAEIGLRRATGSARRLRPGAVWHLERRARAPRPVPWRHPVITRGYLVHALSPLHPGIGQGVGLIDLPIAREATTNHPLLPGSSVKGVLRAEARERADADGLESRLWRLFGPDQDNASAYPGALRVSDARILLFPVRSDRGTFAWITAPMVLHRFLRAVTSDQAGFSASDIPSPEEGQAAVVGQSALVDRDAIVLDGLPFRESRLETRLAGGLSQALFPDEPYWRDTLAIRLCVLHDDLFGWLVEQATDVRAHIRIGEGGTVEQGALWYEETLPPETVLAGIVQYAPNGEEITAEDAWEVLGDVTRAPIQLGGGATTGLGLARLRLLGGCS
;
A
#
# COMPACT_ATOMS: atom_id res chain seq x y z
N MET A 1 -0.78 -9.81 61.14
CA MET A 1 -2.23 -10.09 61.25
C MET A 1 -2.87 -9.82 59.90
N GLY A 2 -3.62 -10.78 59.37
CA GLY A 2 -4.28 -10.67 58.06
C GLY A 2 -4.29 -12.00 57.32
N ARG A 3 -5.26 -12.86 57.63
CA ARG A 3 -5.54 -14.14 56.93
C ARG A 3 -6.37 -13.84 55.68
N VAL A 4 -6.09 -14.52 54.57
CA VAL A 4 -7.07 -14.78 53.51
C VAL A 4 -7.03 -16.27 53.17
N THR A 5 -8.16 -16.94 53.40
CA THR A 5 -8.44 -18.35 53.16
C THR A 5 -8.89 -18.58 51.73
N LEU A 6 -8.24 -19.51 51.02
CA LEU A 6 -8.74 -20.07 49.75
C LEU A 6 -9.44 -21.39 50.04
N ALA A 7 -10.75 -21.39 49.85
CA ALA A 7 -11.60 -22.56 49.89
C ALA A 7 -11.64 -23.24 48.50
N GLU A 8 -11.45 -24.56 48.52
CA GLU A 8 -12.12 -25.58 47.72
C GLU A 8 -12.09 -25.48 46.19
N ILE A 9 -11.15 -26.23 45.58
CA ILE A 9 -11.31 -26.79 44.23
C ILE A 9 -11.54 -28.29 44.38
N GLY A 10 -12.74 -28.73 43.99
CA GLY A 10 -13.16 -30.13 43.99
C GLY A 10 -12.33 -30.99 43.03
N LEU A 11 -11.61 -31.97 43.57
CA LEU A 11 -11.00 -33.05 42.79
C LEU A 11 -12.02 -34.15 42.52
N ARG A 12 -12.30 -34.38 41.23
CA ARG A 12 -12.94 -35.60 40.73
C ARG A 12 -12.01 -36.80 40.96
N ARG A 13 -12.59 -37.86 41.52
CA ARG A 13 -11.98 -39.17 41.76
C ARG A 13 -11.48 -39.80 40.45
N ALA A 14 -10.22 -40.21 40.43
CA ALA A 14 -9.72 -41.23 39.52
C ALA A 14 -9.31 -42.46 40.36
N THR A 15 -9.94 -43.58 40.07
CA THR A 15 -9.73 -44.90 40.65
C THR A 15 -8.36 -45.45 40.27
N GLY A 16 -7.52 -45.79 41.25
CA GLY A 16 -6.23 -46.43 41.05
C GLY A 16 -5.83 -47.25 42.26
N SER A 17 -5.53 -48.52 42.04
CA SER A 17 -5.26 -49.59 43.02
C SER A 17 -4.23 -49.22 44.10
N ALA A 18 -4.58 -49.46 45.37
CA ALA A 18 -3.69 -49.32 46.52
C ALA A 18 -2.59 -50.41 46.51
N ARG A 19 -1.33 -50.01 46.34
CA ARG A 19 -0.15 -50.79 46.76
C ARG A 19 0.48 -50.14 47.97
N ARG A 20 0.76 -50.96 48.99
CA ARG A 20 1.32 -50.57 50.30
C ARG A 20 2.64 -49.81 50.14
N LEU A 21 2.73 -48.63 50.74
CA LEU A 21 3.96 -47.84 50.83
C LEU A 21 4.76 -48.24 52.08
N ARG A 22 6.08 -48.42 51.94
CA ARG A 22 7.02 -48.56 53.06
C ARG A 22 7.35 -47.15 53.62
N PRO A 23 7.51 -46.96 54.94
CA PRO A 23 7.96 -45.68 55.50
C PRO A 23 9.45 -45.48 55.21
N GLY A 24 9.83 -44.34 54.60
CA GLY A 24 11.24 -43.93 54.48
C GLY A 24 11.75 -43.55 53.08
N ALA A 25 10.91 -43.44 52.05
CA ALA A 25 11.36 -42.99 50.73
C ALA A 25 11.30 -41.46 50.60
N VAL A 26 12.48 -40.81 50.59
CA VAL A 26 12.64 -39.41 50.19
C VAL A 26 12.55 -39.34 48.66
N TRP A 27 11.52 -38.67 48.14
CA TRP A 27 11.37 -38.44 46.70
C TRP A 27 12.17 -37.21 46.29
N HIS A 28 13.31 -37.39 45.62
CA HIS A 28 13.88 -36.32 44.81
C HIS A 28 13.01 -36.15 43.56
N LEU A 29 12.14 -35.15 43.59
CA LEU A 29 11.38 -34.75 42.41
C LEU A 29 12.32 -33.95 41.49
N GLU A 30 13.16 -34.65 40.71
CA GLU A 30 13.81 -34.02 39.56
C GLU A 30 12.71 -33.63 38.57
N ARG A 31 12.22 -32.40 38.67
CA ARG A 31 11.51 -31.76 37.58
C ARG A 31 12.55 -31.56 36.48
N ARG A 32 12.72 -32.55 35.60
CA ARG A 32 13.20 -32.28 34.25
C ARG A 32 12.17 -31.34 33.63
N ALA A 33 12.40 -30.05 33.77
CA ALA A 33 11.72 -29.04 32.97
C ALA A 33 11.99 -29.44 31.52
N ARG A 34 11.00 -30.05 30.86
CA ARG A 34 11.01 -30.12 29.41
C ARG A 34 11.14 -28.68 28.95
N ALA A 35 12.20 -28.37 28.22
CA ALA A 35 12.29 -27.13 27.48
C ALA A 35 10.94 -26.94 26.76
N PRO A 36 10.34 -25.74 26.81
CA PRO A 36 9.09 -25.50 26.11
C PRO A 36 9.27 -25.93 24.66
N ARG A 37 8.36 -26.78 24.16
CA ARG A 37 8.32 -27.09 22.72
C ARG A 37 8.26 -25.75 21.97
N PRO A 38 9.07 -25.54 20.93
CA PRO A 38 9.01 -24.31 20.15
C PRO A 38 7.57 -24.09 19.70
N VAL A 39 7.03 -22.92 20.02
CA VAL A 39 5.69 -22.54 19.62
C VAL A 39 5.74 -22.26 18.12
N PRO A 40 4.99 -22.97 17.25
CA PRO A 40 5.15 -22.91 15.78
C PRO A 40 4.89 -21.53 15.15
N TRP A 41 4.45 -20.54 15.92
CA TRP A 41 3.84 -19.29 15.42
C TRP A 41 4.68 -18.03 15.68
N ARG A 42 6.00 -18.16 15.89
CA ARG A 42 6.89 -17.01 16.20
C ARG A 42 7.91 -16.70 15.10
N HIS A 43 7.57 -16.93 13.84
CA HIS A 43 8.31 -16.27 12.78
C HIS A 43 7.82 -14.82 12.67
N PRO A 44 8.70 -13.81 12.69
CA PRO A 44 8.29 -12.42 12.62
C PRO A 44 7.60 -12.16 11.28
N VAL A 45 6.44 -11.49 11.34
CA VAL A 45 5.81 -10.93 10.13
C VAL A 45 6.70 -9.78 9.67
N ILE A 46 7.21 -9.87 8.45
CA ILE A 46 8.07 -8.83 7.87
C ILE A 46 7.18 -7.97 6.97
N THR A 47 7.16 -6.66 7.23
CA THR A 47 6.34 -5.70 6.48
C THR A 47 7.23 -4.77 5.68
N ARG A 48 6.96 -4.64 4.39
CA ARG A 48 7.55 -3.61 3.53
C ARG A 48 6.45 -2.70 2.98
N GLY A 49 6.74 -1.42 2.88
CA GLY A 49 5.93 -0.50 2.09
C GLY A 49 6.09 -0.77 0.60
N TYR A 50 5.11 -0.34 -0.18
CA TYR A 50 5.25 -0.25 -1.63
C TYR A 50 4.56 1.01 -2.15
N LEU A 51 5.08 1.54 -3.26
CA LEU A 51 4.52 2.66 -4.00
C LEU A 51 4.02 2.17 -5.35
N VAL A 52 2.92 2.74 -5.83
CA VAL A 52 2.40 2.56 -7.19
C VAL A 52 2.38 3.93 -7.83
N HIS A 53 3.19 4.11 -8.86
CA HIS A 53 3.29 5.33 -9.67
C HIS A 53 2.57 5.12 -10.99
N ALA A 54 1.49 5.85 -11.23
CA ALA A 54 0.75 5.79 -12.48
C ALA A 54 1.56 6.43 -13.63
N LEU A 55 1.93 5.66 -14.65
CA LEU A 55 2.63 6.15 -15.85
C LEU A 55 1.67 6.52 -16.98
N SER A 56 0.42 6.09 -16.85
CA SER A 56 -0.72 6.41 -17.71
C SER A 56 -1.96 6.59 -16.83
N PRO A 57 -3.09 7.09 -17.34
CA PRO A 57 -4.28 7.25 -16.51
C PRO A 57 -4.73 5.89 -15.95
N LEU A 58 -5.00 5.81 -14.65
CA LEU A 58 -5.24 4.55 -13.94
C LEU A 58 -6.72 4.45 -13.56
N HIS A 59 -7.39 3.38 -14.01
CA HIS A 59 -8.79 3.10 -13.66
C HIS A 59 -8.91 1.93 -12.67
N PRO A 60 -8.87 2.15 -11.34
CA PRO A 60 -9.17 1.12 -10.35
C PRO A 60 -10.70 0.99 -10.21
N GLY A 61 -11.37 0.47 -11.23
CA GLY A 61 -12.83 0.41 -11.29
C GLY A 61 -13.47 -0.44 -10.19
N ILE A 62 -14.65 -0.03 -9.72
CA ILE A 62 -15.49 -0.75 -8.75
C ILE A 62 -16.78 -1.33 -9.36
N GLY A 63 -16.84 -1.39 -10.69
CA GLY A 63 -18.06 -1.69 -11.44
C GLY A 63 -18.84 -0.42 -11.79
N GLN A 64 -20.14 -0.53 -11.98
CA GLN A 64 -20.99 0.59 -12.37
C GLN A 64 -21.37 1.47 -11.17
N GLY A 65 -21.25 2.78 -11.34
CA GLY A 65 -21.70 3.79 -10.39
C GLY A 65 -23.21 4.05 -10.46
N VAL A 66 -23.76 4.67 -9.41
CA VAL A 66 -25.17 5.14 -9.35
C VAL A 66 -25.24 6.67 -9.60
N GLY A 67 -24.15 7.28 -10.09
CA GLY A 67 -24.00 8.73 -10.21
C GLY A 67 -23.92 9.23 -11.66
N LEU A 68 -23.40 10.45 -11.83
CA LEU A 68 -23.13 11.06 -13.14
C LEU A 68 -21.98 10.39 -13.90
N ILE A 69 -21.16 9.62 -13.18
CA ILE A 69 -20.03 8.86 -13.71
C ILE A 69 -20.46 7.39 -13.74
N ASP A 70 -20.52 6.81 -14.93
CA ASP A 70 -20.93 5.41 -15.13
C ASP A 70 -19.89 4.43 -14.57
N LEU A 71 -18.60 4.73 -14.79
CA LEU A 71 -17.46 3.93 -14.34
C LEU A 71 -16.57 4.75 -13.40
N PRO A 72 -16.91 4.84 -12.10
CA PRO A 72 -16.10 5.55 -11.11
C PRO A 72 -14.87 4.74 -10.68
N ILE A 73 -13.87 5.44 -10.15
CA ILE A 73 -12.71 4.81 -9.50
C ILE A 73 -13.02 4.38 -8.07
N ALA A 74 -12.24 3.43 -7.53
CA ALA A 74 -12.31 3.02 -6.14
C ALA A 74 -11.89 4.15 -5.19
N ARG A 75 -12.69 4.38 -4.14
CA ARG A 75 -12.46 5.42 -3.12
C ARG A 75 -12.62 4.85 -1.71
N GLU A 76 -11.88 5.41 -0.74
CA GLU A 76 -12.02 5.09 0.69
C GLU A 76 -13.34 5.68 1.21
N ALA A 77 -14.18 4.88 1.86
CA ALA A 77 -15.53 5.31 2.27
C ALA A 77 -15.56 6.51 3.23
N THR A 78 -14.51 6.72 4.04
CA THR A 78 -14.49 7.77 5.07
C THR A 78 -13.94 9.10 4.62
N THR A 79 -12.99 9.09 3.68
CA THR A 79 -12.31 10.30 3.17
C THR A 79 -12.66 10.60 1.73
N ASN A 80 -13.28 9.64 1.04
CA ASN A 80 -13.54 9.65 -0.39
C ASN A 80 -12.27 9.80 -1.26
N HIS A 81 -11.08 9.62 -0.66
CA HIS A 81 -9.81 9.60 -1.38
C HIS A 81 -9.70 8.36 -2.26
N PRO A 82 -9.14 8.46 -3.47
CA PRO A 82 -8.88 7.32 -4.33
C PRO A 82 -7.98 6.28 -3.67
N LEU A 83 -8.26 5.01 -3.97
CA LEU A 83 -7.42 3.89 -3.60
C LEU A 83 -7.35 2.87 -4.74
N LEU A 84 -6.33 2.02 -4.69
CA LEU A 84 -6.25 0.82 -5.51
C LEU A 84 -6.41 -0.39 -4.58
N PRO A 85 -7.44 -1.23 -4.76
CA PRO A 85 -7.68 -2.37 -3.88
C PRO A 85 -6.49 -3.33 -3.84
N GLY A 86 -6.15 -3.82 -2.65
CA GLY A 86 -5.03 -4.72 -2.43
C GLY A 86 -5.22 -6.08 -3.12
N SER A 87 -6.47 -6.50 -3.29
CA SER A 87 -6.83 -7.66 -4.11
C SER A 87 -6.45 -7.47 -5.58
N SER A 88 -6.66 -6.27 -6.13
CA SER A 88 -6.27 -5.94 -7.51
C SER A 88 -4.75 -5.94 -7.66
N VAL A 89 -4.02 -5.31 -6.73
CA VAL A 89 -2.55 -5.32 -6.73
C VAL A 89 -2.03 -6.75 -6.62
N LYS A 90 -2.55 -7.54 -5.66
CA LYS A 90 -2.14 -8.93 -5.45
C LYS A 90 -2.43 -9.81 -6.67
N GLY A 91 -3.56 -9.60 -7.32
CA GLY A 91 -3.96 -10.33 -8.54
C GLY A 91 -2.98 -10.10 -9.68
N VAL A 92 -2.61 -8.84 -9.93
CA VAL A 92 -1.63 -8.48 -10.98
C VAL A 92 -0.25 -9.00 -10.64
N LEU A 93 0.22 -8.82 -9.40
CA LEU A 93 1.51 -9.36 -8.95
C LEU A 93 1.58 -10.90 -9.13
N ARG A 94 0.49 -11.61 -8.82
CA ARG A 94 0.39 -13.06 -9.04
C ARG A 94 0.46 -13.42 -10.53
N ALA A 95 -0.23 -12.67 -11.39
CA ALA A 95 -0.25 -12.91 -12.83
C ALA A 95 1.13 -12.68 -13.46
N GLU A 96 1.75 -11.54 -13.18
CA GLU A 96 3.10 -11.21 -13.63
C GLU A 96 4.15 -12.23 -13.17
N ALA A 97 4.02 -12.70 -11.91
CA ALA A 97 4.92 -13.72 -11.39
C ALA A 97 4.76 -15.06 -12.13
N ARG A 98 3.53 -15.43 -12.54
CA ARG A 98 3.24 -16.65 -13.32
C ARG A 98 3.83 -16.60 -14.71
N GLU A 99 3.65 -15.49 -15.43
CA GLU A 99 4.21 -15.34 -16.78
C GLU A 99 5.74 -15.47 -16.79
N ARG A 100 6.39 -15.09 -15.69
CA ARG A 100 7.85 -15.21 -15.52
C ARG A 100 8.29 -16.58 -14.96
N ALA A 101 7.37 -17.34 -14.36
CA ALA A 101 7.61 -18.63 -13.71
C ALA A 101 7.72 -19.82 -14.66
N ASP A 102 7.07 -19.76 -15.82
CA ASP A 102 7.00 -20.87 -16.79
C ASP A 102 8.38 -21.27 -17.36
N ALA A 103 9.44 -20.54 -17.04
CA ALA A 103 10.83 -20.88 -17.39
C ALA A 103 11.57 -21.78 -16.37
N ASP A 104 11.21 -21.80 -15.07
CA ASP A 104 12.14 -22.26 -14.00
C ASP A 104 11.52 -23.17 -12.89
N GLY A 105 10.33 -23.75 -13.08
CA GLY A 105 9.72 -24.63 -12.05
C GLY A 105 9.23 -23.88 -10.79
N LEU A 106 8.93 -22.59 -10.96
CA LEU A 106 8.56 -21.64 -9.91
C LEU A 106 7.09 -21.77 -9.43
N GLU A 107 6.28 -22.66 -10.04
CA GLU A 107 4.85 -22.80 -9.79
C GLU A 107 4.51 -23.11 -8.32
N SER A 108 5.27 -24.01 -7.68
CA SER A 108 5.10 -24.34 -6.25
C SER A 108 5.38 -23.13 -5.34
N ARG A 109 6.43 -22.35 -5.65
CA ARG A 109 6.79 -21.12 -4.91
C ARG A 109 5.69 -20.06 -5.04
N LEU A 110 5.13 -19.89 -6.24
CA LEU A 110 4.05 -18.92 -6.47
C LEU A 110 2.78 -19.26 -5.69
N TRP A 111 2.38 -20.53 -5.64
CA TRP A 111 1.23 -20.93 -4.83
C TRP A 111 1.48 -20.69 -3.34
N ARG A 112 2.70 -20.94 -2.84
CA ARG A 112 3.06 -20.63 -1.45
C ARG A 112 3.00 -19.13 -1.15
N LEU A 113 3.45 -18.27 -2.05
CA LEU A 113 3.40 -16.80 -1.87
C LEU A 113 1.99 -16.24 -1.98
N PHE A 114 1.30 -16.49 -3.10
CA PHE A 114 0.04 -15.82 -3.42
C PHE A 114 -1.19 -16.60 -2.95
N GLY A 115 -1.04 -17.90 -2.71
CA GLY A 115 -2.11 -18.85 -2.44
C GLY A 115 -2.38 -19.77 -3.64
N PRO A 116 -2.99 -20.94 -3.43
CA PRO A 116 -3.36 -21.86 -4.49
C PRO A 116 -4.42 -21.27 -5.44
N ASP A 117 -4.68 -21.95 -6.56
CA ASP A 117 -5.80 -21.64 -7.46
C ASP A 117 -7.15 -21.92 -6.81
N GLN A 118 -8.22 -21.41 -7.42
CA GLN A 118 -9.58 -21.45 -6.84
C GLN A 118 -10.04 -22.89 -6.56
N ASP A 119 -9.65 -23.84 -7.41
CA ASP A 119 -9.96 -25.27 -7.24
C ASP A 119 -9.33 -25.89 -5.98
N ASN A 120 -8.30 -25.25 -5.42
CA ASN A 120 -7.57 -25.68 -4.22
C ASN A 120 -7.54 -24.60 -3.12
N ALA A 121 -8.45 -23.62 -3.14
CA ALA A 121 -8.43 -22.44 -2.27
C ALA A 121 -8.43 -22.77 -0.76
N SER A 122 -8.92 -23.96 -0.37
CA SER A 122 -8.97 -24.42 1.02
C SER A 122 -7.68 -25.08 1.53
N ALA A 123 -6.66 -25.28 0.69
CA ALA A 123 -5.45 -26.02 1.07
C ALA A 123 -4.59 -25.23 2.08
N TYR A 124 -4.27 -23.97 1.77
CA TYR A 124 -3.52 -23.06 2.66
C TYR A 124 -3.64 -21.60 2.19
N PRO A 125 -3.57 -20.61 3.10
CA PRO A 125 -3.48 -19.20 2.71
C PRO A 125 -2.09 -18.89 2.13
N GLY A 126 -2.02 -17.97 1.15
CA GLY A 126 -0.75 -17.45 0.65
C GLY A 126 0.04 -16.68 1.71
N ALA A 127 1.37 -16.74 1.64
CA ALA A 127 2.27 -16.07 2.57
C ALA A 127 2.28 -14.54 2.43
N LEU A 128 1.93 -14.01 1.25
CA LEU A 128 1.85 -12.57 0.99
C LEU A 128 0.46 -12.01 1.30
N ARG A 129 0.45 -10.96 2.13
CA ARG A 129 -0.73 -10.14 2.44
C ARG A 129 -0.49 -8.74 1.88
N VAL A 130 -1.25 -8.38 0.86
CA VAL A 130 -1.15 -7.07 0.19
C VAL A 130 -2.33 -6.23 0.66
N SER A 131 -2.06 -5.05 1.19
CA SER A 131 -3.09 -4.08 1.62
C SER A 131 -3.57 -3.23 0.45
N ASP A 132 -4.62 -2.43 0.65
CA ASP A 132 -5.01 -1.42 -0.32
C ASP A 132 -3.93 -0.33 -0.44
N ALA A 133 -3.65 0.11 -1.67
CA ALA A 133 -2.78 1.26 -1.90
C ALA A 133 -3.62 2.54 -1.83
N ARG A 134 -3.33 3.41 -0.88
CA ARG A 134 -4.04 4.69 -0.66
C ARG A 134 -3.26 5.84 -1.27
N ILE A 135 -3.95 6.92 -1.65
CA ILE A 135 -3.29 8.11 -2.19
C ILE A 135 -2.16 8.61 -1.27
N LEU A 136 -1.00 8.89 -1.86
CA LEU A 136 0.16 9.50 -1.22
C LEU A 136 0.49 10.84 -1.86
N LEU A 137 0.66 10.86 -3.18
CA LEU A 137 0.88 12.07 -3.97
C LEU A 137 -0.15 12.14 -5.11
N PHE A 138 -0.73 13.31 -5.31
CA PHE A 138 -1.68 13.55 -6.39
C PHE A 138 -1.17 14.70 -7.29
N PRO A 139 -1.16 14.55 -8.62
CA PRO A 139 -0.71 15.59 -9.53
C PRO A 139 -1.82 16.63 -9.74
N VAL A 140 -1.50 17.91 -9.56
CA VAL A 140 -2.43 19.02 -9.83
C VAL A 140 -1.74 20.03 -10.73
N ARG A 141 -2.49 20.56 -11.71
CA ARG A 141 -2.01 21.62 -12.59
C ARG A 141 -1.48 22.79 -11.76
N SER A 142 -0.28 23.26 -12.09
CA SER A 142 0.32 24.42 -11.43
C SER A 142 0.73 25.43 -12.49
N ASP A 143 0.49 26.72 -12.23
CA ASP A 143 0.85 27.78 -13.18
C ASP A 143 2.39 27.89 -13.37
N ARG A 144 3.17 27.38 -12.40
CA ARG A 144 4.63 27.23 -12.47
C ARG A 144 5.06 25.79 -12.20
N GLY A 145 6.17 25.38 -12.80
CA GLY A 145 6.66 24.01 -12.63
C GLY A 145 5.80 22.95 -13.32
N THR A 146 4.89 23.35 -14.23
CA THR A 146 3.97 22.48 -15.00
C THR A 146 2.85 21.86 -14.17
N PHE A 147 3.20 21.14 -13.10
CA PHE A 147 2.26 20.56 -12.14
C PHE A 147 2.96 20.39 -10.79
N ALA A 148 2.16 20.32 -9.72
CA ALA A 148 2.63 20.00 -8.38
C ALA A 148 2.23 18.57 -8.01
N TRP A 149 3.11 17.84 -7.32
CA TRP A 149 2.69 16.68 -6.54
C TRP A 149 2.19 17.19 -5.20
N ILE A 150 0.87 17.19 -5.00
CA ILE A 150 0.26 17.59 -3.74
C ILE A 150 0.15 16.40 -2.79
N THR A 151 0.25 16.67 -1.50
CA THR A 151 -0.06 15.75 -0.39
C THR A 151 -0.58 16.55 0.80
N ALA A 152 -0.85 15.88 1.93
CA ALA A 152 -1.36 16.53 3.12
C ALA A 152 -0.82 15.91 4.42
N PRO A 153 -0.81 16.64 5.55
CA PRO A 153 -0.33 16.12 6.84
C PRO A 153 -0.96 14.78 7.23
N MET A 154 -2.29 14.64 7.13
CA MET A 154 -2.98 13.40 7.47
C MET A 154 -2.57 12.24 6.57
N VAL A 155 -2.34 12.49 5.27
CA VAL A 155 -1.85 11.48 4.31
C VAL A 155 -0.44 11.00 4.69
N LEU A 156 0.46 11.94 4.98
CA LEU A 156 1.85 11.66 5.35
C LEU A 156 1.96 10.93 6.70
N HIS A 157 1.20 11.37 7.71
CA HIS A 157 1.14 10.67 9.01
C HIS A 157 0.56 9.27 8.87
N ARG A 158 -0.44 9.08 7.99
CA ARG A 158 -1.01 7.76 7.71
C ARG A 158 0.01 6.85 7.01
N PHE A 159 0.81 7.39 6.10
CA PHE A 159 1.91 6.66 5.47
C PHE A 159 2.97 6.23 6.51
N LEU A 160 3.43 7.14 7.38
CA LEU A 160 4.37 6.81 8.47
C LEU A 160 3.80 5.87 9.53
N ARG A 161 2.47 5.74 9.65
CA ARG A 161 1.85 4.71 10.50
C ARG A 161 1.94 3.32 9.87
N ALA A 162 2.03 3.23 8.55
CA ALA A 162 2.09 1.98 7.81
C ALA A 162 3.53 1.49 7.57
N VAL A 163 4.48 2.42 7.40
CA VAL A 163 5.91 2.12 7.13
C VAL A 163 6.82 2.73 8.19
N THR A 164 8.05 2.24 8.34
CA THR A 164 9.02 2.87 9.24
C THR A 164 9.57 4.17 8.64
N SER A 165 10.04 5.10 9.48
CA SER A 165 10.73 6.31 9.03
C SER A 165 11.93 6.01 8.12
N ASP A 166 12.63 4.89 8.36
CA ASP A 166 13.74 4.45 7.52
C ASP A 166 13.27 4.03 6.12
N GLN A 167 12.11 3.36 6.02
CA GLN A 167 11.51 3.03 4.72
C GLN A 167 10.97 4.26 4.00
N ALA A 168 10.48 5.26 4.73
CA ALA A 168 9.95 6.49 4.18
C ALA A 168 11.05 7.50 3.79
N GLY A 169 12.22 7.46 4.44
CA GLY A 169 13.28 8.45 4.30
C GLY A 169 13.06 9.76 5.10
N PHE A 170 11.94 9.86 5.82
CA PHE A 170 11.59 11.01 6.65
C PHE A 170 10.81 10.57 7.90
N SER A 171 10.60 11.50 8.83
CA SER A 171 9.98 11.29 10.12
C SER A 171 8.82 12.24 10.37
N ALA A 172 8.04 11.99 11.43
CA ALA A 172 6.87 12.80 11.75
C ALA A 172 7.19 14.28 12.03
N SER A 173 8.41 14.60 12.49
CA SER A 173 8.84 15.99 12.70
C SER A 173 9.15 16.75 11.42
N ASP A 174 9.29 16.05 10.28
CA ASP A 174 9.53 16.66 8.97
C ASP A 174 8.22 17.06 8.27
N ILE A 175 7.07 16.64 8.79
CA ILE A 175 5.73 16.91 8.22
C ILE A 175 5.29 18.32 8.67
N PRO A 176 5.02 19.25 7.74
CA PRO A 176 4.52 20.57 8.08
C PRO A 176 3.03 20.53 8.45
N SER A 177 2.51 21.62 9.01
CA SER A 177 1.08 21.81 9.25
C SER A 177 0.64 23.16 8.67
N PRO A 178 0.52 23.28 7.33
CA PRO A 178 0.12 24.52 6.69
C PRO A 178 -1.32 24.90 7.08
N GLU A 179 -1.58 26.19 7.25
CA GLU A 179 -2.93 26.71 7.41
C GLU A 179 -3.73 26.58 6.11
N GLU A 180 -5.06 26.71 6.20
CA GLU A 180 -5.89 26.84 5.00
C GLU A 180 -5.43 28.04 4.15
N GLY A 181 -5.28 27.83 2.84
CA GLY A 181 -4.72 28.83 1.91
C GLY A 181 -3.19 28.97 1.94
N GLN A 182 -2.47 28.11 2.66
CA GLN A 182 -1.02 27.95 2.55
C GLN A 182 -0.66 26.67 1.78
N ALA A 183 0.49 26.72 1.11
CA ALA A 183 1.12 25.60 0.45
C ALA A 183 2.55 25.47 0.97
N ALA A 184 2.89 24.37 1.62
CA ALA A 184 4.23 24.12 2.13
C ALA A 184 5.10 23.51 1.03
N VAL A 185 6.19 24.20 0.69
CA VAL A 185 7.14 23.80 -0.36
C VAL A 185 8.58 23.99 0.13
N VAL A 186 9.52 23.32 -0.53
CA VAL A 186 10.95 23.49 -0.23
C VAL A 186 11.42 24.88 -0.67
N GLY A 187 12.51 25.38 -0.07
CA GLY A 187 13.14 26.61 -0.53
C GLY A 187 13.53 26.52 -2.01
N GLN A 188 13.30 27.60 -2.76
CA GLN A 188 13.49 27.66 -4.22
C GLN A 188 12.65 26.65 -5.01
N SER A 189 11.45 26.30 -4.50
CA SER A 189 10.51 25.45 -5.23
C SER A 189 10.21 25.99 -6.63
N ALA A 190 10.05 25.07 -7.59
CA ALA A 190 9.66 25.40 -8.97
C ALA A 190 8.19 25.87 -9.09
N LEU A 191 7.42 25.77 -8.01
CA LEU A 191 5.99 26.13 -7.97
C LEU A 191 5.74 27.60 -7.63
N VAL A 192 6.75 28.30 -7.11
CA VAL A 192 6.61 29.69 -6.63
C VAL A 192 6.83 30.67 -7.79
N ASP A 193 5.92 31.63 -7.95
CA ASP A 193 6.13 32.85 -8.73
C ASP A 193 5.73 34.07 -7.90
N ARG A 194 6.68 34.99 -7.69
CA ARG A 194 6.48 36.25 -6.94
C ARG A 194 5.75 36.03 -5.61
N ASP A 195 6.21 35.06 -4.83
CA ASP A 195 5.70 34.68 -3.50
C ASP A 195 4.28 34.08 -3.47
N ALA A 196 3.76 33.67 -4.64
CA ALA A 196 2.49 32.96 -4.75
C ALA A 196 2.67 31.59 -5.41
N ILE A 197 1.83 30.64 -5.01
CA ILE A 197 1.68 29.33 -5.64
C ILE A 197 0.25 29.25 -6.14
N VAL A 198 0.03 28.88 -7.40
CA VAL A 198 -1.32 28.76 -7.97
C VAL A 198 -1.53 27.33 -8.45
N LEU A 199 -2.41 26.59 -7.76
CA LEU A 199 -2.74 25.20 -8.06
C LEU A 199 -4.19 25.13 -8.54
N ASP A 200 -4.37 24.65 -9.76
CA ASP A 200 -5.65 24.60 -10.46
C ASP A 200 -6.48 25.89 -10.40
N GLY A 201 -5.80 27.04 -10.48
CA GLY A 201 -6.41 28.37 -10.41
C GLY A 201 -6.67 28.88 -8.99
N LEU A 202 -6.40 28.09 -7.95
CA LEU A 202 -6.48 28.52 -6.56
C LEU A 202 -5.14 29.08 -6.08
N PRO A 203 -5.11 30.30 -5.50
CA PRO A 203 -3.88 30.90 -4.98
C PRO A 203 -3.58 30.43 -3.56
N PHE A 204 -2.30 30.21 -3.29
CA PHE A 204 -1.77 29.81 -1.98
C PHE A 204 -0.58 30.69 -1.62
N ARG A 205 -0.48 31.00 -0.33
CA ARG A 205 0.73 31.62 0.25
C ARG A 205 1.78 30.54 0.50
N GLU A 206 3.03 30.85 0.19
CA GLU A 206 4.14 29.95 0.49
C GLU A 206 4.28 29.74 2.01
N SER A 207 4.53 28.49 2.39
CA SER A 207 5.03 28.10 3.71
C SER A 207 6.15 27.07 3.56
N ARG A 208 6.82 26.71 4.65
CA ARG A 208 8.04 25.90 4.61
C ARG A 208 7.77 24.40 4.67
N LEU A 209 8.39 23.66 3.74
CA LEU A 209 8.55 22.21 3.78
C LEU A 209 9.99 21.83 4.10
N GLU A 210 10.20 20.86 4.98
CA GLU A 210 11.53 20.35 5.26
C GLU A 210 12.07 19.52 4.08
N THR A 211 13.32 19.79 3.69
CA THR A 211 13.97 19.14 2.54
C THR A 211 14.12 17.63 2.73
N ARG A 212 14.19 17.16 3.98
CA ARG A 212 14.24 15.73 4.31
C ARG A 212 12.99 14.99 3.86
N LEU A 213 11.80 15.59 4.02
CA LEU A 213 10.54 14.98 3.55
C LEU A 213 10.54 14.86 2.02
N ALA A 214 10.84 15.97 1.33
CA ALA A 214 10.91 15.99 -0.12
C ALA A 214 11.96 15.00 -0.68
N GLY A 215 13.14 14.96 -0.06
CA GLY A 215 14.21 14.03 -0.41
C GLY A 215 13.87 12.56 -0.14
N GLY A 216 13.18 12.27 0.96
CA GLY A 216 12.75 10.91 1.29
C GLY A 216 11.76 10.36 0.27
N LEU A 217 10.72 11.13 -0.05
CA LEU A 217 9.72 10.74 -1.05
C LEU A 217 10.32 10.65 -2.46
N SER A 218 11.18 11.59 -2.85
CA SER A 218 11.81 11.57 -4.18
C SER A 218 12.77 10.39 -4.35
N GLN A 219 13.57 10.08 -3.32
CA GLN A 219 14.47 8.93 -3.33
C GLN A 219 13.69 7.61 -3.37
N ALA A 220 12.58 7.51 -2.65
CA ALA A 220 11.75 6.31 -2.62
C ALA A 220 11.07 6.05 -3.98
N LEU A 221 10.62 7.11 -4.67
CA LEU A 221 9.93 6.98 -5.95
C LEU A 221 10.91 6.82 -7.13
N PHE A 222 12.03 7.55 -7.09
CA PHE A 222 13.01 7.67 -8.19
C PHE A 222 14.45 7.33 -7.75
N PRO A 223 14.71 6.10 -7.25
CA PRO A 223 16.01 5.72 -6.67
C PRO A 223 17.17 5.71 -7.68
N ASP A 224 16.88 5.56 -8.97
CA ASP A 224 17.86 5.45 -10.05
C ASP A 224 17.65 6.51 -11.15
N GLU A 225 16.78 7.49 -10.91
CA GLU A 225 16.35 8.47 -11.92
C GLU A 225 16.58 9.91 -11.41
N PRO A 226 17.83 10.43 -11.47
CA PRO A 226 18.20 11.70 -10.82
C PRO A 226 17.35 12.89 -11.26
N TYR A 227 17.07 13.00 -12.57
CA TYR A 227 16.23 14.06 -13.10
C TYR A 227 14.84 14.09 -12.44
N TRP A 228 14.19 12.93 -12.31
CA TRP A 228 12.86 12.83 -11.71
C TRP A 228 12.90 12.99 -10.19
N ARG A 229 13.98 12.53 -9.55
CA ARG A 229 14.23 12.76 -8.13
C ARG A 229 14.28 14.25 -7.79
N ASP A 230 15.09 15.00 -8.53
CA ASP A 230 15.23 16.45 -8.34
C ASP A 230 13.93 17.18 -8.68
N THR A 231 13.25 16.74 -9.76
CA THR A 231 11.98 17.30 -10.20
C THR A 231 10.88 17.12 -9.14
N LEU A 232 10.73 15.93 -8.55
CA LEU A 232 9.76 15.73 -7.46
C LEU A 232 10.11 16.59 -6.26
N ALA A 233 11.38 16.63 -5.86
CA ALA A 233 11.79 17.37 -4.66
C ALA A 233 11.40 18.85 -4.72
N ILE A 234 11.55 19.50 -5.89
CA ILE A 234 11.22 20.93 -6.06
C ILE A 234 9.76 21.21 -6.44
N ARG A 235 8.98 20.18 -6.78
CA ARG A 235 7.54 20.27 -7.15
C ARG A 235 6.60 19.61 -6.14
N LEU A 236 7.13 19.10 -5.04
CA LEU A 236 6.33 18.59 -3.93
C LEU A 236 5.69 19.75 -3.16
N CYS A 237 4.41 19.61 -2.87
CA CYS A 237 3.62 20.59 -2.16
C CYS A 237 2.77 19.88 -1.08
N VAL A 238 2.81 20.36 0.16
CA VAL A 238 1.93 19.89 1.22
C VAL A 238 0.85 20.95 1.46
N LEU A 239 -0.42 20.55 1.38
CA LEU A 239 -1.58 21.41 1.57
C LEU A 239 -2.30 21.08 2.88
N HIS A 240 -3.22 21.94 3.29
CA HIS A 240 -4.20 21.61 4.34
C HIS A 240 -5.04 20.38 3.92
N ASP A 241 -5.39 19.52 4.89
CA ASP A 241 -6.07 18.24 4.63
C ASP A 241 -7.36 18.39 3.82
N ASP A 242 -8.19 19.40 4.15
CA ASP A 242 -9.46 19.64 3.46
C ASP A 242 -9.27 20.10 2.00
N LEU A 243 -8.28 20.97 1.73
CA LEU A 243 -7.99 21.43 0.37
C LEU A 243 -7.36 20.33 -0.48
N PHE A 244 -6.53 19.47 0.12
CA PHE A 244 -6.05 18.26 -0.53
C PHE A 244 -7.20 17.34 -0.90
N GLY A 245 -8.10 17.05 0.05
CA GLY A 245 -9.27 16.19 -0.20
C GLY A 245 -10.14 16.73 -1.32
N TRP A 246 -10.45 18.03 -1.30
CA TRP A 246 -11.22 18.69 -2.36
C TRP A 246 -10.53 18.58 -3.73
N LEU A 247 -9.23 18.89 -3.84
CA LEU A 247 -8.50 18.79 -5.11
C LEU A 247 -8.47 17.35 -5.65
N VAL A 248 -8.25 16.36 -4.77
CA VAL A 248 -8.20 14.94 -5.15
C VAL A 248 -9.56 14.41 -5.61
N GLU A 249 -10.66 15.01 -5.15
CA GLU A 249 -12.00 14.69 -5.66
C GLU A 249 -12.31 15.36 -7.00
N GLN A 250 -11.88 16.61 -7.19
CA GLN A 250 -12.27 17.42 -8.34
C GLN A 250 -11.33 17.29 -9.55
N ALA A 251 -10.05 17.01 -9.33
CA ALA A 251 -9.03 17.02 -10.37
C ALA A 251 -8.70 15.63 -10.95
N THR A 252 -9.60 14.65 -10.80
CA THR A 252 -9.54 13.39 -11.54
C THR A 252 -9.98 13.55 -12.99
N ASP A 253 -9.43 12.73 -13.89
CA ASP A 253 -9.78 12.75 -15.30
C ASP A 253 -11.11 12.03 -15.53
N VAL A 254 -12.16 12.74 -15.97
CA VAL A 254 -13.43 12.15 -16.40
C VAL A 254 -13.58 12.29 -17.91
N ARG A 255 -13.66 11.17 -18.61
CA ARG A 255 -13.73 11.13 -20.08
C ARG A 255 -15.05 10.53 -20.55
N ALA A 256 -15.59 11.12 -21.62
CA ALA A 256 -16.75 10.56 -22.32
C ALA A 256 -16.27 9.56 -23.38
N HIS A 257 -16.88 8.39 -23.40
CA HIS A 257 -16.61 7.32 -24.36
C HIS A 257 -17.86 7.03 -25.18
N ILE A 258 -17.66 6.72 -26.45
CA ILE A 258 -18.74 6.37 -27.39
C ILE A 258 -18.43 5.10 -28.15
N ARG A 259 -19.47 4.36 -28.54
CA ARG A 259 -19.37 3.29 -29.55
C ARG A 259 -20.01 3.76 -30.85
N ILE A 260 -19.24 3.75 -31.93
CA ILE A 260 -19.70 4.12 -33.27
C ILE A 260 -20.17 2.85 -33.99
N GLY A 261 -21.40 2.90 -34.52
CA GLY A 261 -21.97 1.81 -35.32
C GLY A 261 -21.56 1.90 -36.79
N GLU A 262 -22.00 0.94 -37.60
CA GLU A 262 -21.62 0.83 -39.03
C GLU A 262 -21.97 2.09 -39.86
N GLY A 263 -23.00 2.84 -39.45
CA GLY A 263 -23.40 4.09 -40.09
C GLY A 263 -22.49 5.29 -39.80
N GLY A 264 -21.41 5.13 -39.03
CA GLY A 264 -20.50 6.20 -38.64
C GLY A 264 -21.05 7.13 -37.55
N THR A 265 -22.18 6.77 -36.93
CA THR A 265 -22.82 7.51 -35.84
C THR A 265 -22.80 6.73 -34.52
N VAL A 266 -22.96 7.42 -33.40
CA VAL A 266 -23.02 6.81 -32.07
C VAL A 266 -24.22 5.87 -31.98
N GLU A 267 -23.99 4.66 -31.51
CA GLU A 267 -25.08 3.72 -31.25
C GLU A 267 -25.93 4.16 -30.06
N GLN A 268 -27.23 3.87 -30.13
CA GLN A 268 -28.17 4.24 -29.07
C GLN A 268 -27.75 3.60 -27.73
N GLY A 269 -27.59 4.44 -26.70
CA GLY A 269 -27.18 4.00 -25.35
C GLY A 269 -25.69 3.68 -25.20
N ALA A 270 -24.86 3.97 -26.22
CA ALA A 270 -23.43 3.70 -26.17
C ALA A 270 -22.59 4.96 -25.92
N LEU A 271 -23.01 5.78 -24.97
CA LEU A 271 -22.26 6.90 -24.39
C LEU A 271 -22.12 6.63 -22.89
N TRP A 272 -20.91 6.69 -22.36
CA TRP A 272 -20.65 6.55 -20.93
C TRP A 272 -19.47 7.40 -20.48
N TYR A 273 -19.40 7.70 -19.19
CA TYR A 273 -18.33 8.45 -18.56
C TYR A 273 -17.44 7.53 -17.71
N GLU A 274 -16.13 7.57 -17.95
CA GLU A 274 -15.10 6.83 -17.22
C GLU A 274 -14.19 7.79 -16.47
N GLU A 275 -14.04 7.55 -15.17
CA GLU A 275 -13.14 8.30 -14.30
C GLU A 275 -11.79 7.59 -14.18
N THR A 276 -10.70 8.35 -14.18
CA THR A 276 -9.34 7.84 -14.04
C THR A 276 -8.52 8.71 -13.10
N LEU A 277 -7.60 8.07 -12.38
CA LEU A 277 -6.50 8.78 -11.73
C LEU A 277 -5.56 9.32 -12.81
N PRO A 278 -5.14 10.60 -12.75
CA PRO A 278 -4.19 11.13 -13.71
C PRO A 278 -2.83 10.42 -13.66
N PRO A 279 -2.07 10.38 -14.77
CA PRO A 279 -0.65 10.01 -14.75
C PRO A 279 0.11 10.84 -13.71
N GLU A 280 1.18 10.29 -13.17
CA GLU A 280 1.97 10.85 -12.05
C GLU A 280 1.31 10.72 -10.66
N THR A 281 0.10 10.17 -10.55
CA THR A 281 -0.48 9.78 -9.25
C THR A 281 0.38 8.72 -8.56
N VAL A 282 0.62 8.90 -7.25
CA VAL A 282 1.34 7.94 -6.42
C VAL A 282 0.42 7.44 -5.29
N LEU A 283 0.20 6.13 -5.28
CA LEU A 283 -0.49 5.42 -4.20
C LEU A 283 0.54 4.65 -3.36
N ALA A 284 0.26 4.44 -2.09
CA ALA A 284 1.13 3.70 -1.17
C ALA A 284 0.35 2.64 -0.38
N GLY A 285 0.94 1.46 -0.24
CA GLY A 285 0.42 0.38 0.59
C GLY A 285 1.54 -0.35 1.30
N ILE A 286 1.19 -1.43 2.00
CA ILE A 286 2.12 -2.37 2.60
C ILE A 286 1.88 -3.78 2.09
N VAL A 287 2.98 -4.53 1.97
CA VAL A 287 3.01 -5.97 1.76
C VAL A 287 3.63 -6.63 2.99
N GLN A 288 2.94 -7.62 3.54
CA GLN A 288 3.43 -8.41 4.65
C GLN A 288 3.75 -9.82 4.19
N TYR A 289 4.95 -10.28 4.52
CA TYR A 289 5.28 -11.68 4.52
C TYR A 289 4.87 -12.30 5.86
N ALA A 290 3.94 -13.25 5.80
CA ALA A 290 3.50 -14.04 6.93
C ALA A 290 3.71 -15.53 6.58
N PRO A 291 4.67 -16.22 7.23
CA PRO A 291 5.00 -17.59 6.88
C PRO A 291 3.80 -18.54 7.02
N ASN A 292 3.68 -19.47 6.09
CA ASN A 292 2.61 -20.46 5.99
C ASN A 292 3.14 -21.91 5.91
N GLY A 293 4.39 -22.12 6.33
CA GLY A 293 5.13 -23.38 6.29
C GLY A 293 6.63 -23.13 6.26
N GLU A 294 7.44 -24.19 6.20
CA GLU A 294 8.91 -24.09 6.11
C GLU A 294 9.43 -24.02 4.66
N GLU A 295 8.54 -24.08 3.66
CA GLU A 295 8.90 -24.20 2.24
C GLU A 295 9.22 -22.87 1.54
N ILE A 296 8.92 -21.73 2.17
CA ILE A 296 9.19 -20.41 1.60
C ILE A 296 9.67 -19.45 2.68
N THR A 297 10.58 -18.55 2.31
CA THR A 297 11.17 -17.55 3.19
C THR A 297 10.71 -16.13 2.82
N ALA A 298 11.04 -15.16 3.67
CA ALA A 298 10.77 -13.76 3.35
C ALA A 298 11.66 -13.28 2.20
N GLU A 299 12.90 -13.77 2.16
CA GLU A 299 13.87 -13.50 1.11
C GLU A 299 13.35 -13.95 -0.25
N ASP A 300 12.81 -15.17 -0.36
CA ASP A 300 12.16 -15.66 -1.59
C ASP A 300 11.01 -14.74 -2.01
N ALA A 301 10.22 -14.26 -1.03
CA ALA A 301 9.10 -13.37 -1.31
C ALA A 301 9.56 -12.02 -1.88
N TRP A 302 10.64 -11.46 -1.34
CA TRP A 302 11.19 -10.18 -1.79
C TRP A 302 11.92 -10.30 -3.12
N GLU A 303 12.57 -11.43 -3.40
CA GLU A 303 13.17 -11.73 -4.70
C GLU A 303 12.08 -11.76 -5.79
N VAL A 304 11.03 -12.57 -5.60
CA VAL A 304 9.93 -12.68 -6.57
C VAL A 304 9.25 -11.32 -6.81
N LEU A 305 8.94 -10.58 -5.75
CA LEU A 305 8.33 -9.26 -5.90
C LEU A 305 9.30 -8.26 -6.54
N GLY A 306 10.58 -8.28 -6.20
CA GLY A 306 11.61 -7.43 -6.81
C GLY A 306 11.73 -7.66 -8.32
N ASP A 307 11.69 -8.91 -8.75
CA ASP A 307 11.73 -9.26 -10.17
C ASP A 307 10.47 -8.81 -10.90
N VAL A 308 9.28 -9.16 -10.39
CA VAL A 308 8.00 -8.77 -10.99
C VAL A 308 7.91 -7.26 -11.18
N THR A 309 8.34 -6.50 -10.16
CA THR A 309 8.20 -5.04 -10.11
C THR A 309 9.33 -4.28 -10.81
N ARG A 310 10.30 -4.98 -11.41
CA ARG A 310 11.43 -4.38 -12.15
C ARG A 310 10.98 -3.58 -13.37
N ALA A 311 9.90 -4.01 -14.02
CA ALA A 311 9.28 -3.34 -15.16
C ALA A 311 7.93 -2.74 -14.76
N PRO A 312 7.43 -1.74 -15.51
CA PRO A 312 6.04 -1.31 -15.38
C PRO A 312 5.06 -2.48 -15.55
N ILE A 313 3.99 -2.47 -14.76
CA ILE A 313 2.92 -3.48 -14.74
C ILE A 313 1.59 -2.82 -15.07
N GLN A 314 0.63 -3.63 -15.51
CA GLN A 314 -0.72 -3.20 -15.87
C GLN A 314 -1.67 -3.32 -14.66
N LEU A 315 -2.15 -2.21 -14.14
CA LEU A 315 -3.08 -2.14 -13.00
C LEU A 315 -4.43 -1.57 -13.43
N GLY A 316 -5.52 -2.07 -12.84
CA GLY A 316 -6.87 -1.58 -13.15
C GLY A 316 -7.41 -2.05 -14.51
N GLY A 317 -8.50 -1.43 -14.95
CA GLY A 317 -9.14 -1.69 -16.25
C GLY A 317 -8.55 -0.89 -17.41
N GLY A 318 -8.98 -1.19 -18.64
CA GLY A 318 -8.67 -0.38 -19.82
C GLY A 318 -7.27 -0.55 -20.43
N ALA A 319 -6.61 -1.69 -20.20
CA ALA A 319 -5.27 -1.97 -20.72
C ALA A 319 -5.17 -1.80 -22.25
N THR A 320 -6.15 -2.31 -23.01
CA THR A 320 -6.18 -2.23 -24.48
C THR A 320 -6.44 -0.83 -25.01
N THR A 321 -6.86 0.11 -24.16
CA THR A 321 -7.09 1.52 -24.48
C THR A 321 -6.01 2.43 -23.90
N GLY A 322 -4.90 1.86 -23.42
CA GLY A 322 -3.74 2.60 -22.92
C GLY A 322 -3.87 3.15 -21.50
N LEU A 323 -4.81 2.63 -20.71
CA LEU A 323 -4.95 2.95 -19.28
C LEU A 323 -4.10 1.99 -18.45
N GLY A 324 -3.75 2.38 -17.22
CA GLY A 324 -3.34 1.48 -16.14
C GLY A 324 -1.89 1.04 -16.10
N LEU A 325 -1.04 1.45 -17.04
CA LEU A 325 0.40 1.26 -16.95
C LEU A 325 0.95 2.00 -15.72
N ALA A 326 1.62 1.28 -14.82
CA ALA A 326 2.12 1.81 -13.57
C ALA A 326 3.45 1.15 -13.17
N ARG A 327 4.30 1.87 -12.43
CA ARG A 327 5.52 1.33 -11.82
C ARG A 327 5.28 1.06 -10.35
N LEU A 328 5.58 -0.16 -9.90
CA LEU A 328 5.51 -0.52 -8.49
C LEU A 328 6.93 -0.54 -7.90
N ARG A 329 7.14 0.08 -6.74
CA ARG A 329 8.43 0.11 -6.04
C ARG A 329 8.25 -0.43 -4.63
N LEU A 330 9.05 -1.41 -4.21
CA LEU A 330 9.12 -1.83 -2.81
C LEU A 330 10.00 -0.86 -2.01
N LEU A 331 9.58 -0.53 -0.79
CA LEU A 331 10.36 0.25 0.16
C LEU A 331 11.22 -0.67 1.03
N GLY A 332 12.37 -0.16 1.49
CA GLY A 332 13.26 -0.91 2.37
C GLY A 332 14.04 -2.04 1.69
N GLY A 333 14.43 -1.84 0.43
CA GLY A 333 15.37 -2.73 -0.26
C GLY A 333 16.72 -2.77 0.46
N CYS A 334 17.31 -3.96 0.54
CA CYS A 334 18.69 -4.15 0.99
C CYS A 334 19.62 -3.45 -0.01
N SER A 335 20.39 -2.47 0.45
CA SER A 335 21.68 -2.13 -0.15
C SER A 335 22.66 -3.28 0.05
#